data_AF-A0A2N0QQH0-F1
#
_entry.id   AF-A0A2N0QQH0-F1
#
_cell.length_a   1.000
_cell.length_b   1.000
_cell.length_c   1.000
_cell.angle_alpha   90.00
_cell.angle_beta   90.00
_cell.angle_gamma   90.00
#
_symmetry.space_group_name_H-M   'P 1'
#
loop_
_entity.id
_entity.type
_entity.pdbx_description
1 polymer ?
#
loop_
_entity_poly.entity_id
_entity_poly.type
_entity_poly.pdbx_seq_one_letter_code
_entity_poly.pdbx_strand_id
1 'polypeptide(L)'
;MSVQFFSKLSQNYIEILDDDEYYDVTIEVGEDPDVKIFRVHMIILCHRSPFLRRALASKKKNDNNNLTHIKLSNISPEIFQIILKYLYGGILSLNEHDILNIFKILIAADELLLQELVDYLQNYFIENNIEWLEQNFELVHRTTFKSNNLSEIQQFCIDFMAKSPEKIFKSLDFTSWIDRVDFNNKFSYLRELYLPFKYELLLRGSRGGFYSNKFHELCDNKSNTVTFIKVKGTGEILGGYNPSIWKTSGGWGQYLDSFIFSFKDKNKFDNSILSRVKNMDNALYFHSYYGPSFGDSDLKLSHNWSVTEPFNYNICRQDHYEKTIRETQEEFHIEDYELNNLYSTIQNNLVIFTI
;
A
#
# COMPACT_ATOMS: atom_id res chain seq x y z
N MET A 1 -9.46 16.87 -48.70
CA MET A 1 -9.65 15.51 -48.19
C MET A 1 -8.27 14.91 -47.96
N SER A 2 -7.92 14.56 -46.73
CA SER A 2 -6.63 13.92 -46.40
C SER A 2 -6.82 12.42 -46.24
N VAL A 3 -6.05 11.62 -46.97
CA VAL A 3 -5.97 10.16 -46.77
C VAL A 3 -4.76 9.88 -45.88
N GLN A 4 -4.93 9.08 -44.84
CA GLN A 4 -3.89 8.76 -43.86
C GLN A 4 -3.33 7.35 -44.10
N PHE A 5 -2.01 7.21 -44.12
CA PHE A 5 -1.30 5.94 -44.35
C PHE A 5 -0.47 5.51 -43.12
N PHE A 6 -1.04 5.66 -41.93
CA PHE A 6 -0.29 5.46 -40.68
C PHE A 6 0.11 4.02 -40.40
N SER A 7 -0.67 3.02 -40.84
CA SER A 7 -0.35 1.61 -40.59
C SER A 7 0.97 1.18 -41.22
N LYS A 8 1.22 1.55 -42.50
CA LYS A 8 2.49 1.21 -43.15
C LYS A 8 3.66 2.01 -42.57
N LEU A 9 3.44 3.29 -42.25
CA LEU A 9 4.44 4.13 -41.57
C LEU A 9 4.85 3.54 -40.21
N SER A 10 3.87 3.16 -39.39
CA SER A 10 4.09 2.50 -38.09
C SER A 10 4.89 1.20 -38.24
N GLN A 11 4.49 0.34 -39.19
CA GLN A 11 5.20 -0.90 -39.47
C GLN A 11 6.65 -0.65 -39.90
N ASN A 12 6.89 0.36 -40.75
CA ASN A 12 8.26 0.71 -41.16
C ASN A 12 9.12 1.19 -39.99
N TYR A 13 8.57 1.91 -39.01
CA TYR A 13 9.33 2.25 -37.81
C TYR A 13 9.61 1.04 -36.91
N ILE A 14 8.68 0.09 -36.81
CA ILE A 14 8.93 -1.15 -36.06
C ILE A 14 10.04 -1.98 -36.72
N GLU A 15 10.05 -2.09 -38.05
CA GLU A 15 11.09 -2.82 -38.81
C GLU A 15 12.52 -2.31 -38.49
N ILE A 16 12.67 -1.01 -38.22
CA ILE A 16 13.95 -0.37 -37.84
C ILE A 16 14.46 -0.85 -36.45
N LEU A 17 13.62 -1.43 -35.60
CA LEU A 17 14.10 -2.01 -34.34
C LEU A 17 14.91 -3.30 -34.54
N ASP A 18 14.70 -4.00 -35.66
CA ASP A 18 15.25 -5.33 -35.92
C ASP A 18 16.44 -5.31 -36.90
N ASP A 19 16.70 -4.20 -37.59
CA ASP A 19 17.74 -4.11 -38.64
C ASP A 19 19.16 -3.83 -38.11
N ASP A 20 19.29 -3.36 -36.86
CA ASP A 20 20.56 -2.99 -36.22
C ASP A 20 21.32 -1.83 -36.91
N GLU A 21 20.63 -1.05 -37.75
CA GLU A 21 21.22 0.05 -38.52
C GLU A 21 20.90 1.42 -37.91
N TYR A 22 21.73 2.43 -38.20
CA TYR A 22 21.53 3.86 -37.89
C TYR A 22 21.20 4.26 -36.43
N TYR A 23 21.33 3.34 -35.47
CA TYR A 23 21.15 3.64 -34.05
C TYR A 23 22.20 4.64 -33.54
N ASP A 24 21.77 5.56 -32.68
CA ASP A 24 22.62 6.59 -32.06
C ASP A 24 22.63 6.49 -30.53
N VAL A 25 21.86 5.54 -29.97
CA VAL A 25 21.73 5.29 -28.53
C VAL A 25 21.73 3.78 -28.24
N THR A 26 22.33 3.41 -27.13
CA THR A 26 22.15 2.09 -26.50
C THR A 26 21.48 2.22 -25.14
N ILE A 27 20.55 1.32 -24.84
CA ILE A 27 19.89 1.23 -23.54
C ILE A 27 20.13 -0.17 -22.98
N GLU A 28 20.85 -0.27 -21.88
CA GLU A 28 20.97 -1.48 -21.08
C GLU A 28 19.75 -1.59 -20.16
N VAL A 29 19.04 -2.70 -20.22
CA VAL A 29 17.78 -2.91 -19.51
C VAL A 29 17.86 -4.21 -18.71
N GLY A 30 17.34 -4.19 -17.49
CA GLY A 30 17.32 -5.31 -16.56
C GLY A 30 18.47 -5.29 -15.55
N GLU A 31 18.54 -6.35 -14.75
CA GLU A 31 19.57 -6.59 -13.74
C GLU A 31 20.15 -8.00 -13.89
N ASP A 32 21.42 -8.18 -13.51
CA ASP A 32 22.09 -9.47 -13.63
C ASP A 32 21.29 -10.59 -12.93
N PRO A 33 21.07 -11.74 -13.59
CA PRO A 33 21.67 -12.17 -14.87
C PRO A 33 20.85 -11.82 -16.13
N ASP A 34 19.69 -11.18 -16.00
CA ASP A 34 18.75 -10.90 -17.11
C ASP A 34 18.91 -9.45 -17.60
N VAL A 35 20.03 -9.19 -18.28
CA VAL A 35 20.35 -7.90 -18.88
C VAL A 35 20.36 -8.00 -20.40
N LYS A 36 19.72 -7.04 -21.08
CA LYS A 36 19.76 -6.90 -22.53
C LYS A 36 20.09 -5.48 -22.95
N ILE A 37 20.94 -5.36 -23.97
CA ILE A 37 21.26 -4.07 -24.60
C ILE A 37 20.36 -3.89 -25.82
N PHE A 38 19.69 -2.75 -25.87
CA PHE A 38 18.84 -2.33 -26.98
C PHE A 38 19.52 -1.20 -27.75
N ARG A 39 19.64 -1.36 -29.07
CA ARG A 39 20.12 -0.32 -29.98
C ARG A 39 18.91 0.41 -30.56
N VAL A 40 18.88 1.72 -30.38
CA VAL A 40 17.67 2.54 -30.55
C VAL A 40 18.01 3.95 -31.05
N HIS A 41 16.96 4.67 -31.47
CA HIS A 41 17.04 5.95 -32.14
C HIS A 41 16.56 7.09 -31.22
N MET A 42 17.47 7.99 -30.87
CA MET A 42 17.23 9.14 -29.99
C MET A 42 16.06 9.99 -30.47
N ILE A 43 15.94 10.21 -31.78
CA ILE A 43 14.90 11.09 -32.33
C ILE A 43 13.50 10.54 -32.04
N ILE A 44 13.30 9.22 -32.09
CA ILE A 44 12.01 8.60 -31.79
C ILE A 44 11.75 8.66 -30.28
N LEU A 45 12.70 8.17 -29.47
CA LEU A 45 12.56 8.11 -28.02
C LEU A 45 12.30 9.48 -27.38
N CYS A 46 13.05 10.51 -27.78
CA CYS A 46 12.88 11.86 -27.23
C CYS A 46 11.49 12.44 -27.52
N HIS A 47 10.88 12.10 -28.65
CA HIS A 47 9.55 12.61 -29.00
C HIS A 47 8.41 11.83 -28.33
N ARG A 48 8.66 10.59 -27.91
CA ARG A 48 7.64 9.71 -27.34
C ARG A 48 7.72 9.59 -25.82
N SER A 49 8.87 9.84 -25.21
CA SER A 49 9.07 9.79 -23.76
C SER A 49 9.75 11.06 -23.22
N PRO A 50 9.06 11.85 -22.37
CA PRO A 50 9.67 12.97 -21.65
C PRO A 50 10.82 12.54 -20.73
N PHE A 51 10.73 11.34 -20.13
CA PHE A 51 11.80 10.77 -19.32
C PHE A 51 13.06 10.54 -20.16
N LEU A 52 12.95 9.79 -21.25
CA LEU A 52 14.10 9.48 -22.12
C LEU A 52 14.66 10.74 -22.77
N ARG A 53 13.81 11.72 -23.13
CA ARG A 53 14.28 13.03 -23.61
C ARG A 53 15.22 13.70 -22.60
N ARG A 54 14.81 13.76 -21.33
CA ARG A 54 15.63 14.36 -20.26
C ARG A 54 16.90 13.56 -20.01
N ALA A 55 16.80 12.23 -19.97
CA ALA A 55 17.93 11.34 -19.76
C ALA A 55 18.99 11.42 -20.88
N LEU A 56 18.56 11.56 -22.14
CA LEU A 56 19.45 11.66 -23.29
C LEU A 56 20.06 13.07 -23.44
N ALA A 57 19.27 14.12 -23.15
CA ALA A 57 19.74 15.50 -23.24
C ALA A 57 20.87 15.83 -22.24
N SER A 58 20.86 15.20 -21.05
CA SER A 58 21.91 15.41 -20.05
C SER A 58 23.25 14.81 -20.47
N LYS A 59 23.24 13.70 -21.21
CA LYS A 59 24.46 13.03 -21.71
C LYS A 59 25.09 13.73 -22.92
N LYS A 60 24.28 14.33 -23.79
CA LYS A 60 24.77 15.07 -24.97
C LYS A 60 25.63 16.29 -24.61
N LYS A 61 25.56 16.80 -23.38
CA LYS A 61 26.40 17.90 -22.89
C LYS A 61 27.81 17.46 -22.47
N ASN A 62 28.04 16.17 -22.26
CA ASN A 62 29.26 15.66 -21.61
C ASN A 62 30.21 14.89 -22.53
N ASP A 63 29.77 14.37 -23.68
CA ASP A 63 30.62 13.55 -24.56
C ASP A 63 30.61 14.05 -26.01
N ASN A 64 31.82 14.26 -26.56
CA ASN A 64 32.01 14.85 -27.88
C ASN A 64 32.13 13.83 -29.03
N ASN A 65 32.05 12.51 -28.81
CA ASN A 65 32.09 11.50 -29.90
C ASN A 65 31.68 10.06 -29.53
N ASN A 66 31.19 9.78 -28.31
CA ASN A 66 30.80 8.42 -27.91
C ASN A 66 29.28 8.21 -27.99
N LEU A 67 28.89 7.00 -28.41
CA LEU A 67 27.50 6.55 -28.51
C LEU A 67 26.81 6.67 -27.14
N THR A 68 25.62 7.28 -27.09
CA THR A 68 24.97 7.58 -25.79
C THR A 68 24.43 6.31 -25.16
N HIS A 69 24.78 6.05 -23.89
CA HIS A 69 24.39 4.84 -23.16
C HIS A 69 23.50 5.17 -21.95
N ILE A 70 22.36 4.50 -21.78
CA ILE A 70 21.44 4.63 -20.63
C ILE A 70 21.24 3.25 -19.98
N LYS A 71 21.05 3.22 -18.66
CA LYS A 71 20.70 2.01 -17.91
C LYS A 71 19.31 2.13 -17.29
N LEU A 72 18.47 1.11 -17.45
CA LEU A 72 17.13 0.97 -16.87
C LEU A 72 17.03 -0.36 -16.11
N SER A 73 17.34 -0.34 -14.81
CA SER A 73 17.37 -1.56 -14.00
C SER A 73 15.99 -2.07 -13.56
N ASN A 74 15.00 -1.18 -13.42
CA ASN A 74 13.68 -1.54 -12.85
C ASN A 74 12.72 -2.19 -13.86
N ILE A 75 13.12 -2.29 -15.13
CA ILE A 75 12.29 -2.80 -16.22
C ILE A 75 12.97 -4.06 -16.77
N SER A 76 12.22 -5.14 -16.98
CA SER A 76 12.78 -6.33 -17.60
C SER A 76 12.95 -6.14 -19.12
N PRO A 77 13.91 -6.85 -19.75
CA PRO A 77 14.09 -6.81 -21.20
C PRO A 77 12.82 -7.10 -22.01
N GLU A 78 12.03 -8.07 -21.57
CA GLU A 78 10.77 -8.45 -22.24
C GLU A 78 9.75 -7.30 -22.22
N ILE A 79 9.53 -6.69 -21.06
CA ILE A 79 8.58 -5.57 -20.90
C ILE A 79 9.06 -4.36 -21.71
N PHE A 80 10.36 -4.08 -21.69
CA PHE A 80 10.90 -2.98 -22.48
C PHE A 80 10.78 -3.19 -23.98
N GLN A 81 10.89 -4.43 -24.47
CA GLN A 81 10.65 -4.75 -25.89
C GLN A 81 9.21 -4.39 -26.31
N ILE A 82 8.22 -4.61 -25.44
CA ILE A 82 6.82 -4.23 -25.70
C ILE A 82 6.69 -2.71 -25.71
N ILE A 83 7.29 -2.03 -24.74
CA ILE A 83 7.31 -0.56 -24.69
C ILE A 83 7.96 0.01 -25.96
N LEU A 84 9.05 -0.57 -26.47
CA LEU A 84 9.69 -0.13 -27.70
C LEU A 84 8.75 -0.24 -28.91
N LYS A 85 8.00 -1.34 -29.05
CA LYS A 85 6.99 -1.47 -30.12
C LYS A 85 5.92 -0.38 -30.02
N TYR A 86 5.50 -0.01 -28.82
CA TYR A 86 4.60 1.13 -28.59
C TYR A 86 5.26 2.48 -28.94
N LEU A 87 6.52 2.70 -28.57
CA LEU A 87 7.21 3.96 -28.84
C LEU A 87 7.41 4.17 -30.36
N TYR A 88 7.78 3.12 -31.09
CA TYR A 88 8.08 3.21 -32.53
C TYR A 88 6.82 3.14 -33.39
N GLY A 89 5.92 2.20 -33.11
CA GLY A 89 4.76 1.94 -33.95
C GLY A 89 3.42 2.37 -33.35
N GLY A 90 3.35 2.74 -32.08
CA GLY A 90 2.08 2.96 -31.39
C GLY A 90 1.26 1.67 -31.23
N ILE A 91 1.90 0.50 -31.30
CA ILE A 91 1.25 -0.81 -31.19
C ILE A 91 1.48 -1.37 -29.78
N LEU A 92 0.39 -1.80 -29.15
CA LEU A 92 0.38 -2.49 -27.87
C LEU A 92 -0.39 -3.81 -28.02
N SER A 93 0.28 -4.94 -27.81
CA SER A 93 -0.34 -6.26 -27.83
C SER A 93 -0.49 -6.77 -26.39
N LEU A 94 -1.71 -6.79 -25.85
CA LEU A 94 -1.96 -7.25 -24.47
C LEU A 94 -2.35 -8.73 -24.41
N ASN A 95 -3.01 -9.25 -25.44
CA ASN A 95 -3.60 -10.60 -25.47
C ASN A 95 -2.58 -11.74 -25.34
N GLU A 96 -1.29 -11.45 -25.52
CA GLU A 96 -0.20 -12.42 -25.49
C GLU A 96 0.45 -12.54 -24.10
N HIS A 97 -0.01 -11.75 -23.13
CA HIS A 97 0.62 -11.64 -21.81
C HIS A 97 -0.37 -11.94 -20.68
N ASP A 98 0.14 -12.51 -19.59
CA ASP A 98 -0.62 -12.61 -18.35
C ASP A 98 -0.86 -11.23 -17.72
N ILE A 99 -1.86 -11.14 -16.84
CA ILE A 99 -2.29 -9.87 -16.24
C ILE A 99 -1.17 -9.23 -15.41
N LEU A 100 -0.28 -10.03 -14.81
CA LEU A 100 0.86 -9.51 -14.03
C LEU A 100 1.88 -8.81 -14.95
N ASN A 101 2.14 -9.36 -16.13
CA ASN A 101 3.00 -8.73 -17.12
C ASN A 101 2.35 -7.47 -17.68
N ILE A 102 1.04 -7.46 -17.93
CA ILE A 102 0.31 -6.23 -18.30
C ILE A 102 0.46 -5.16 -17.20
N PHE A 103 0.40 -5.55 -15.92
CA PHE A 103 0.62 -4.64 -14.81
C PHE A 103 2.06 -4.10 -14.81
N LYS A 104 3.07 -4.93 -15.07
CA LYS A 104 4.46 -4.47 -15.23
C LYS A 104 4.65 -3.51 -16.40
N ILE A 105 3.91 -3.69 -17.51
CA ILE A 105 3.90 -2.71 -18.63
C ILE A 105 3.38 -1.36 -18.14
N LEU A 106 2.30 -1.33 -17.35
CA LEU A 106 1.77 -0.09 -16.77
C LEU A 106 2.82 0.62 -15.91
N ILE A 107 3.52 -0.12 -15.04
CA ILE A 107 4.57 0.45 -14.17
C ILE A 107 5.75 0.99 -15.01
N ALA A 108 6.18 0.25 -16.02
CA ALA A 108 7.24 0.71 -16.94
C ALA A 108 6.79 1.95 -17.74
N ALA A 109 5.53 2.02 -18.15
CA ALA A 109 4.96 3.17 -18.84
C ALA A 109 4.96 4.43 -17.95
N ASP A 110 4.62 4.28 -16.67
CA ASP A 110 4.69 5.36 -15.68
C ASP A 110 6.14 5.82 -15.44
N GLU A 111 7.08 4.90 -15.22
CA GLU A 111 8.51 5.23 -15.04
C GLU A 111 9.08 6.00 -16.24
N LEU A 112 8.66 5.63 -17.45
CA LEU A 112 9.07 6.28 -18.70
C LEU A 112 8.21 7.50 -19.07
N LEU A 113 7.25 7.88 -18.22
CA LEU A 113 6.34 9.02 -18.38
C LEU A 113 5.53 8.98 -19.69
N LEU A 114 4.98 7.81 -20.02
CA LEU A 114 4.18 7.56 -21.22
C LEU A 114 2.68 7.73 -20.92
N GLN A 115 2.24 8.96 -20.67
CA GLN A 115 0.90 9.23 -20.11
C GLN A 115 -0.25 8.60 -20.92
N GLU A 116 -0.22 8.67 -22.25
CA GLU A 116 -1.24 8.05 -23.11
C GLU A 116 -1.38 6.54 -22.85
N LEU A 117 -0.25 5.85 -22.67
CA LEU A 117 -0.22 4.41 -22.38
C LEU A 117 -0.66 4.12 -20.94
N VAL A 118 -0.26 4.97 -19.99
CA VAL A 118 -0.68 4.88 -18.58
C VAL A 118 -2.20 5.00 -18.47
N ASP A 119 -2.79 6.03 -19.07
CA ASP A 119 -4.24 6.28 -19.03
C ASP A 119 -5.01 5.09 -19.63
N TYR A 120 -4.55 4.59 -20.78
CA TYR A 120 -5.15 3.42 -21.42
C TYR A 120 -5.11 2.17 -20.53
N LEU A 121 -3.92 1.86 -19.99
CA LEU A 121 -3.73 0.65 -19.18
C LEU A 121 -4.48 0.71 -17.85
N GLN A 122 -4.54 1.88 -17.20
CA GLN A 122 -5.34 2.03 -15.99
C GLN A 122 -6.82 1.74 -16.25
N ASN A 123 -7.39 2.32 -17.31
CA ASN A 123 -8.78 2.05 -17.70
C ASN A 123 -8.98 0.57 -18.07
N TYR A 124 -8.04 -0.03 -18.79
CA TYR A 124 -8.09 -1.46 -19.12
C TYR A 124 -8.17 -2.34 -17.86
N PHE A 125 -7.41 -2.02 -16.81
CA PHE A 125 -7.46 -2.73 -15.53
C PHE A 125 -8.80 -2.56 -14.81
N ILE A 126 -9.32 -1.34 -14.76
CA ILE A 126 -10.59 -1.02 -14.11
C ILE A 126 -11.79 -1.63 -14.85
N GLU A 127 -11.75 -1.69 -16.18
CA GLU A 127 -12.88 -2.22 -16.96
C GLU A 127 -12.87 -3.75 -17.06
N ASN A 128 -11.69 -4.36 -17.14
CA ASN A 128 -11.56 -5.77 -17.52
C ASN A 128 -10.93 -6.67 -16.45
N ASN A 129 -10.26 -6.10 -15.45
CA ASN A 129 -9.41 -6.86 -14.52
C ASN A 129 -9.59 -6.48 -13.04
N ILE A 130 -10.77 -5.96 -12.65
CA ILE A 130 -11.06 -5.61 -11.25
C ILE A 130 -10.81 -6.78 -10.29
N GLU A 131 -11.27 -7.99 -10.61
CA GLU A 131 -11.09 -9.16 -9.74
C GLU A 131 -9.60 -9.44 -9.47
N TRP A 132 -8.75 -9.26 -10.48
CA TRP A 132 -7.31 -9.41 -10.33
C TRP A 132 -6.73 -8.32 -9.43
N LEU A 133 -7.18 -7.06 -9.56
CA LEU A 133 -6.77 -5.97 -8.67
C LEU A 133 -7.16 -6.24 -7.20
N GLU A 134 -8.37 -6.79 -6.96
CA GLU A 134 -8.84 -7.14 -5.61
C GLU A 134 -8.02 -8.28 -4.98
N GLN A 135 -7.67 -9.29 -5.78
CA GLN A 135 -6.87 -10.44 -5.36
C GLN A 135 -5.41 -10.05 -5.10
N ASN A 136 -4.86 -9.14 -5.90
CA ASN A 136 -3.46 -8.68 -5.83
C ASN A 136 -3.32 -7.31 -5.16
N PHE A 137 -4.31 -6.92 -4.35
CA PHE A 137 -4.44 -5.59 -3.76
C PHE A 137 -3.16 -5.05 -3.11
N GLU A 138 -2.45 -5.89 -2.36
CA GLU A 138 -1.21 -5.51 -1.67
C GLU A 138 -0.11 -5.07 -2.65
N LEU A 139 0.15 -5.88 -3.68
CA LEU A 139 1.10 -5.56 -4.75
C LEU A 139 0.68 -4.27 -5.47
N VAL A 140 -0.61 -4.19 -5.84
CA VAL A 140 -1.16 -3.04 -6.57
C VAL A 140 -1.00 -1.77 -5.75
N HIS A 141 -1.52 -1.73 -4.53
CA HIS A 141 -1.44 -0.58 -3.64
C HIS A 141 0.02 -0.13 -3.42
N ARG A 142 0.91 -1.04 -3.02
CA ARG A 142 2.32 -0.70 -2.74
C ARG A 142 3.04 -0.12 -3.95
N THR A 143 2.69 -0.58 -5.15
CA THR A 143 3.36 -0.13 -6.38
C THR A 143 2.77 1.18 -6.86
N THR A 144 1.45 1.32 -6.87
CA THR A 144 0.79 2.51 -7.43
C THR A 144 0.94 3.74 -6.55
N PHE A 145 0.97 3.60 -5.22
CA PHE A 145 1.12 4.72 -4.30
C PHE A 145 2.54 5.31 -4.24
N LYS A 146 3.51 4.69 -4.91
CA LYS A 146 4.84 5.29 -5.14
C LYS A 146 4.85 6.32 -6.27
N SER A 147 3.79 6.35 -7.08
CA SER A 147 3.64 7.23 -8.23
C SER A 147 2.55 8.27 -7.99
N ASN A 148 2.66 9.40 -8.68
CA ASN A 148 1.60 10.42 -8.71
C ASN A 148 0.75 10.36 -9.99
N ASN A 149 1.05 9.46 -10.94
CA ASN A 149 0.38 9.40 -12.24
C ASN A 149 -0.61 8.22 -12.38
N LEU A 150 -0.83 7.46 -11.31
CA LEU A 150 -1.66 6.24 -11.29
C LEU A 150 -2.99 6.43 -10.54
N SER A 151 -3.64 7.58 -10.77
CA SER A 151 -4.78 8.05 -9.98
C SER A 151 -6.00 7.12 -9.98
N GLU A 152 -6.30 6.47 -11.09
CA GLU A 152 -7.50 5.66 -11.30
C GLU A 152 -7.40 4.37 -10.50
N ILE A 153 -6.24 3.70 -10.54
CA ILE A 153 -5.99 2.50 -9.75
C ILE A 153 -5.81 2.87 -8.26
N GLN A 154 -5.21 4.02 -7.95
CA GLN A 154 -5.16 4.51 -6.57
C GLN A 154 -6.57 4.73 -6.01
N GLN A 155 -7.47 5.36 -6.77
CA GLN A 155 -8.85 5.57 -6.36
C GLN A 155 -9.60 4.24 -6.18
N PHE A 156 -9.38 3.26 -7.06
CA PHE A 156 -9.88 1.90 -6.86
C PHE A 156 -9.39 1.31 -5.53
N CYS A 157 -8.09 1.40 -5.22
CA CYS A 157 -7.53 0.87 -3.98
C CYS A 157 -8.17 1.53 -2.76
N ILE A 158 -8.34 2.85 -2.81
CA ILE A 158 -8.99 3.66 -1.80
C ILE A 158 -10.43 3.18 -1.54
N ASP A 159 -11.21 3.04 -2.61
CA ASP A 159 -12.60 2.61 -2.52
C ASP A 159 -12.71 1.17 -2.02
N PHE A 160 -11.76 0.31 -2.42
CA PHE A 160 -11.68 -1.07 -1.98
C PHE A 160 -11.37 -1.17 -0.49
N MET A 161 -10.40 -0.41 0.02
CA MET A 161 -10.12 -0.33 1.47
C MET A 161 -11.31 0.22 2.27
N ALA A 162 -12.04 1.19 1.72
CA ALA A 162 -13.22 1.73 2.38
C ALA A 162 -14.36 0.71 2.50
N LYS A 163 -14.47 -0.23 1.54
CA LYS A 163 -15.46 -1.33 1.55
C LYS A 163 -15.00 -2.52 2.39
N SER A 164 -13.69 -2.74 2.47
CA SER A 164 -13.03 -3.85 3.13
C SER A 164 -11.93 -3.33 4.07
N PRO A 165 -12.28 -2.86 5.28
CA PRO A 165 -11.30 -2.31 6.23
C PRO A 165 -10.17 -3.29 6.57
N GLU A 166 -10.40 -4.60 6.46
CA GLU A 166 -9.36 -5.61 6.64
C GLU A 166 -8.23 -5.52 5.59
N LYS A 167 -8.43 -4.83 4.47
CA LYS A 167 -7.39 -4.59 3.47
C LYS A 167 -6.40 -3.51 3.89
N ILE A 168 -6.81 -2.62 4.81
CA ILE A 168 -5.94 -1.60 5.43
C ILE A 168 -4.73 -2.28 6.08
N PHE A 169 -4.92 -3.47 6.65
CA PHE A 169 -3.86 -4.27 7.24
C PHE A 169 -2.78 -4.76 6.27
N LYS A 170 -3.14 -4.89 5.00
CA LYS A 170 -2.22 -5.35 3.95
C LYS A 170 -1.62 -4.19 3.19
N SER A 171 -2.29 -3.03 3.15
CA SER A 171 -1.76 -1.83 2.51
C SER A 171 -0.75 -1.10 3.38
N LEU A 172 -0.93 -1.14 4.70
CA LEU A 172 0.03 -0.67 5.67
C LEU A 172 0.90 -1.85 6.08
N ASP A 173 2.20 -1.65 6.10
CA ASP A 173 3.16 -2.56 6.71
C ASP A 173 2.99 -2.58 8.25
N PHE A 174 1.77 -2.86 8.72
CA PHE A 174 1.34 -2.87 10.12
C PHE A 174 2.20 -3.82 10.96
N THR A 175 2.68 -4.90 10.32
CA THR A 175 3.65 -5.84 10.88
C THR A 175 4.91 -5.09 11.33
N SER A 176 5.41 -4.12 10.56
CA SER A 176 6.59 -3.30 10.95
C SER A 176 6.40 -2.57 12.27
N TRP A 177 5.18 -2.08 12.53
CA TRP A 177 4.86 -1.37 13.76
C TRP A 177 4.89 -2.30 14.97
N ILE A 178 4.48 -3.56 14.77
CA ILE A 178 4.54 -4.64 15.78
C ILE A 178 6.01 -4.99 16.09
N ASP A 179 6.82 -5.38 15.10
CA ASP A 179 8.18 -5.89 15.38
C ASP A 179 9.25 -4.78 15.53
N ARG A 180 8.86 -3.50 15.42
CA ARG A 180 9.74 -2.33 15.59
C ARG A 180 10.96 -2.30 14.63
N VAL A 181 10.82 -2.85 13.42
CA VAL A 181 11.91 -2.93 12.43
C VAL A 181 11.88 -1.73 11.47
N ASP A 182 13.05 -1.14 11.21
CA ASP A 182 13.24 -0.03 10.26
C ASP A 182 13.17 -0.50 8.78
N PHE A 183 12.43 0.25 7.97
CA PHE A 183 12.20 0.05 6.54
C PHE A 183 13.41 0.27 5.66
N ASN A 184 14.43 0.99 6.13
CA ASN A 184 15.66 1.19 5.37
C ASN A 184 16.51 -0.09 5.26
N ASN A 185 16.07 -1.19 5.89
CA ASN A 185 16.74 -2.47 5.77
C ASN A 185 16.40 -3.14 4.43
N LYS A 186 17.44 -3.46 3.66
CA LYS A 186 17.40 -4.12 2.35
C LYS A 186 16.61 -5.44 2.34
N PHE A 187 16.26 -6.02 3.49
CA PHE A 187 15.59 -7.31 3.64
C PHE A 187 14.11 -7.23 4.07
N SER A 188 13.48 -6.04 4.08
CA SER A 188 12.07 -5.87 4.47
C SER A 188 11.10 -6.79 3.70
N TYR A 189 11.34 -7.00 2.40
CA TYR A 189 10.54 -7.88 1.53
C TYR A 189 10.56 -9.37 1.96
N LEU A 190 11.61 -9.83 2.63
CA LEU A 190 11.67 -11.21 3.12
C LEU A 190 10.70 -11.43 4.28
N ARG A 191 10.35 -10.36 5.01
CA ARG A 191 9.54 -10.50 6.22
C ARG A 191 8.07 -10.84 5.94
N GLU A 192 7.49 -10.31 4.87
CA GLU A 192 6.16 -10.70 4.38
C GLU A 192 6.11 -12.21 4.01
N LEU A 193 7.22 -12.76 3.51
CA LEU A 193 7.33 -14.19 3.17
C LEU A 193 7.40 -15.08 4.41
N TYR A 194 7.99 -14.59 5.52
CA TYR A 194 8.22 -15.38 6.73
C TYR A 194 7.21 -15.14 7.84
N LEU A 195 6.55 -13.98 7.93
CA LEU A 195 5.57 -13.66 8.98
C LEU A 195 4.21 -13.24 8.40
N PRO A 196 3.48 -14.15 7.71
CA PRO A 196 2.12 -13.83 7.28
C PRO A 196 1.21 -13.80 8.51
N PHE A 197 0.72 -12.61 8.86
CA PHE A 197 -0.34 -12.48 9.85
C PHE A 197 -1.70 -12.78 9.19
N LYS A 198 -2.50 -13.61 9.85
CA LYS A 198 -3.93 -13.74 9.55
C LYS A 198 -4.72 -12.88 10.52
N TYR A 199 -5.75 -12.26 9.96
CA TYR A 199 -6.72 -11.43 10.66
C TYR A 199 -8.01 -12.22 10.81
N GLU A 200 -8.46 -12.41 12.05
CA GLU A 200 -9.76 -13.00 12.36
C GLU A 200 -10.67 -11.93 12.95
N LEU A 201 -11.78 -11.61 12.27
CA LEU A 201 -12.76 -10.66 12.79
C LEU A 201 -13.44 -11.23 14.04
N LEU A 202 -13.25 -10.57 15.19
CA LEU A 202 -13.91 -10.92 16.45
C LEU A 202 -15.23 -10.16 16.60
N LEU A 203 -15.24 -8.87 16.29
CA LEU A 203 -16.39 -7.99 16.47
C LEU A 203 -16.39 -6.87 15.44
N ARG A 204 -17.56 -6.59 14.86
CA ARG A 204 -17.85 -5.40 14.04
C ARG A 204 -19.08 -4.69 14.61
N GLY A 205 -18.98 -3.40 14.88
CA GLY A 205 -20.05 -2.59 15.48
C GLY A 205 -21.35 -2.64 14.68
N SER A 206 -21.29 -2.50 13.37
CA SER A 206 -22.46 -2.57 12.48
C SER A 206 -23.18 -3.93 12.46
N ARG A 207 -22.56 -5.01 12.95
CA ARG A 207 -23.16 -6.35 13.06
C ARG A 207 -23.50 -6.75 14.49
N GLY A 208 -22.60 -6.45 15.44
CA GLY A 208 -22.69 -6.87 16.84
C GLY A 208 -23.20 -5.77 17.79
N GLY A 209 -23.40 -4.55 17.29
CA GLY A 209 -23.73 -3.38 18.10
C GLY A 209 -22.50 -2.72 18.73
N PHE A 210 -22.75 -1.57 19.37
CA PHE A 210 -21.72 -0.67 19.90
C PHE A 210 -21.66 -0.73 21.43
N TYR A 211 -21.74 -1.92 22.01
CA TYR A 211 -21.95 -2.09 23.45
C TYR A 211 -20.76 -2.75 24.15
N SER A 212 -20.43 -2.25 25.34
CA SER A 212 -19.35 -2.79 26.19
C SER A 212 -19.54 -4.27 26.55
N ASN A 213 -20.77 -4.68 26.87
CA ASN A 213 -21.08 -6.08 27.18
C ASN A 213 -20.75 -7.02 26.00
N LYS A 214 -21.02 -6.61 24.76
CA LYS A 214 -20.74 -7.42 23.57
C LYS A 214 -19.24 -7.48 23.27
N PHE A 215 -18.53 -6.38 23.49
CA PHE A 215 -17.07 -6.36 23.43
C PHE A 215 -16.48 -7.39 24.41
N HIS A 216 -16.86 -7.35 25.68
CA HIS A 216 -16.34 -8.29 26.68
C HIS A 216 -16.73 -9.75 26.40
N GLU A 217 -17.97 -10.00 25.93
CA GLU A 217 -18.42 -11.35 25.54
C GLU A 217 -17.50 -11.99 24.48
N LEU A 218 -17.06 -11.21 23.49
CA LEU A 218 -16.34 -11.72 22.33
C LEU A 218 -14.82 -11.55 22.42
N CYS A 219 -14.34 -10.54 23.14
CA CYS A 219 -12.94 -10.11 23.14
C CYS A 219 -12.20 -10.45 24.43
N ASP A 220 -12.86 -10.63 25.57
CA ASP A 220 -12.16 -11.07 26.78
C ASP A 220 -11.50 -12.44 26.54
N ASN A 221 -10.31 -12.64 27.14
CA ASN A 221 -9.43 -13.78 26.91
C ASN A 221 -8.76 -13.83 25.52
N LYS A 222 -8.95 -12.82 24.66
CA LYS A 222 -8.24 -12.67 23.38
C LYS A 222 -7.03 -11.76 23.53
N SER A 223 -5.91 -12.16 22.92
CA SER A 223 -4.63 -11.44 22.89
C SER A 223 -4.14 -11.30 21.45
N ASN A 224 -3.26 -10.33 21.18
CA ASN A 224 -2.82 -9.96 19.83
C ASN A 224 -3.97 -9.38 18.99
N THR A 225 -4.74 -8.49 19.59
CA THR A 225 -5.88 -7.87 18.91
C THR A 225 -5.51 -6.51 18.35
N VAL A 226 -6.18 -6.12 17.28
CA VAL A 226 -6.10 -4.79 16.72
C VAL A 226 -7.50 -4.23 16.49
N THR A 227 -7.68 -2.97 16.89
CA THR A 227 -8.94 -2.25 16.82
C THR A 227 -8.87 -1.17 15.74
N PHE A 228 -9.93 -1.03 14.94
CA PHE A 228 -10.16 0.05 13.99
C PHE A 228 -11.45 0.75 14.33
N ILE A 229 -11.45 2.07 14.30
CA ILE A 229 -12.57 2.91 14.67
C ILE A 229 -12.71 3.95 13.58
N LYS A 230 -13.83 3.90 12.86
CA LYS A 230 -14.18 4.90 11.85
C LYS A 230 -14.88 6.06 12.54
N VAL A 231 -14.29 7.24 12.49
CA VAL A 231 -14.86 8.44 13.09
C VAL A 231 -15.97 8.99 12.19
N LYS A 232 -17.15 9.20 12.77
CA LYS A 232 -18.36 9.58 12.04
C LYS A 232 -18.21 10.90 11.31
N GLY A 233 -18.43 10.86 9.99
CA GLY A 233 -18.49 12.05 9.15
C GLY A 233 -17.14 12.69 8.81
N THR A 234 -16.02 12.08 9.19
CA THR A 234 -14.67 12.65 8.96
C THR A 234 -13.82 11.85 7.97
N GLY A 235 -14.09 10.55 7.83
CA GLY A 235 -13.20 9.64 7.09
C GLY A 235 -11.92 9.28 7.83
N GLU A 236 -11.71 9.81 9.04
CA GLU A 236 -10.60 9.48 9.93
C GLU A 236 -10.77 8.05 10.49
N ILE A 237 -9.66 7.31 10.54
CA ILE A 237 -9.60 6.00 11.17
C ILE A 237 -8.64 6.09 12.35
N LEU A 238 -9.12 5.70 13.54
CA LEU A 238 -8.32 5.55 14.75
C LEU A 238 -8.16 4.07 15.05
N GLY A 239 -7.14 3.70 15.81
CA GLY A 239 -6.99 2.33 16.23
C GLY A 239 -5.89 2.10 17.23
N GLY A 240 -5.79 0.85 17.66
CA GLY A 240 -4.72 0.43 18.55
C GLY A 240 -4.50 -1.07 18.50
N TYR A 241 -3.24 -1.46 18.70
CA TYR A 241 -2.80 -2.83 18.87
C TYR A 241 -2.62 -3.15 20.34
N ASN A 242 -3.22 -4.25 20.78
CA ASN A 242 -3.05 -4.81 22.11
C ASN A 242 -2.49 -6.25 21.99
N PRO A 243 -1.21 -6.48 22.36
CA PRO A 243 -0.62 -7.82 22.42
C PRO A 243 -1.12 -8.65 23.61
N SER A 244 -1.68 -8.02 24.65
CA SER A 244 -2.17 -8.70 25.85
C SER A 244 -3.57 -9.27 25.69
N ILE A 245 -3.86 -10.24 26.55
CA ILE A 245 -5.21 -10.68 26.87
C ILE A 245 -6.08 -9.51 27.35
N TRP A 246 -7.23 -9.30 26.70
CA TRP A 246 -8.33 -8.49 27.23
C TRP A 246 -9.02 -9.18 28.40
N LYS A 247 -9.48 -8.39 29.38
CA LYS A 247 -10.19 -8.87 30.56
C LYS A 247 -11.09 -7.77 31.11
N THR A 248 -12.05 -8.16 31.94
CA THR A 248 -12.90 -7.26 32.72
C THR A 248 -12.49 -7.30 34.20
N SER A 249 -11.41 -6.61 34.57
CA SER A 249 -10.88 -6.64 35.95
C SER A 249 -11.01 -5.31 36.71
N GLY A 250 -11.41 -4.23 36.04
CA GLY A 250 -11.49 -2.89 36.64
C GLY A 250 -10.13 -2.25 36.97
N GLY A 251 -9.05 -2.70 36.34
CA GLY A 251 -7.69 -2.25 36.64
C GLY A 251 -6.83 -2.01 35.40
N TRP A 252 -5.60 -1.56 35.64
CA TRP A 252 -4.63 -1.25 34.59
C TRP A 252 -3.92 -2.50 34.04
N GLY A 253 -3.56 -2.45 32.77
CA GLY A 253 -2.73 -3.44 32.08
C GLY A 253 -1.37 -2.88 31.68
N GLN A 254 -0.30 -3.62 31.98
CA GLN A 254 1.08 -3.20 31.74
C GLN A 254 1.67 -3.84 30.48
N TYR A 255 1.69 -3.13 29.36
CA TYR A 255 2.14 -3.69 28.08
C TYR A 255 2.81 -2.64 27.18
N LEU A 256 4.14 -2.63 27.17
CA LEU A 256 4.94 -1.64 26.44
C LEU A 256 4.83 -1.78 24.90
N ASP A 257 4.45 -2.96 24.41
CA ASP A 257 4.32 -3.25 22.98
C ASP A 257 2.96 -2.82 22.39
N SER A 258 2.04 -2.35 23.22
CA SER A 258 0.83 -1.69 22.73
C SER A 258 1.18 -0.39 22.00
N PHE A 259 0.38 -0.05 21.00
CA PHE A 259 0.46 1.22 20.30
C PHE A 259 -0.91 1.65 19.81
N ILE A 260 -1.11 2.94 19.64
CA ILE A 260 -2.28 3.53 19.00
C ILE A 260 -1.85 4.25 17.73
N PHE A 261 -2.78 4.38 16.80
CA PHE A 261 -2.53 5.01 15.51
C PHE A 261 -3.74 5.78 14.99
N SER A 262 -3.46 6.69 14.06
CA SER A 262 -4.50 7.34 13.26
C SER A 262 -4.12 7.45 11.79
N PHE A 263 -5.16 7.39 10.95
CA PHE A 263 -5.14 7.71 9.54
C PHE A 263 -6.10 8.88 9.33
N LYS A 264 -5.55 10.08 9.11
CA LYS A 264 -6.35 11.31 8.95
C LYS A 264 -7.27 11.25 7.74
N ASP A 265 -6.78 10.65 6.66
CA ASP A 265 -7.53 10.41 5.44
C ASP A 265 -7.43 8.92 5.11
N LYS A 266 -8.58 8.25 5.03
CA LYS A 266 -8.67 6.85 4.57
C LYS A 266 -8.03 6.65 3.18
N ASN A 267 -7.84 7.75 2.43
CA ASN A 267 -7.31 7.76 1.08
C ASN A 267 -5.79 8.00 1.01
N LYS A 268 -5.15 8.48 2.09
CA LYS A 268 -3.73 8.89 2.12
C LYS A 268 -3.07 8.53 3.45
N PHE A 269 -2.30 7.45 3.45
CA PHE A 269 -1.60 6.96 4.64
C PHE A 269 -0.29 7.68 4.96
N ASP A 270 0.17 8.58 4.08
CA ASP A 270 1.43 9.32 4.24
C ASP A 270 1.46 10.22 5.49
N ASN A 271 0.28 10.54 6.04
CA ASN A 271 0.12 11.31 7.28
C ASN A 271 -0.31 10.44 8.47
N SER A 272 -0.03 9.13 8.41
CA SER A 272 -0.32 8.22 9.52
C SER A 272 0.48 8.61 10.77
N ILE A 273 -0.18 8.55 11.92
CA ILE A 273 0.47 8.80 13.21
C ILE A 273 0.53 7.47 13.93
N LEU A 274 1.74 7.06 14.34
CA LEU A 274 1.97 5.96 15.27
C LEU A 274 2.44 6.54 16.61
N SER A 275 1.76 6.15 17.68
CA SER A 275 2.02 6.59 19.05
C SER A 275 2.17 5.35 19.95
N ARG A 276 3.32 5.21 20.61
CA ARG A 276 3.62 4.06 21.48
C ARG A 276 3.36 4.41 22.94
N VAL A 277 3.31 3.39 23.79
CA VAL A 277 3.16 3.56 25.24
C VAL A 277 4.36 4.34 25.80
N LYS A 278 4.06 5.44 26.48
CA LYS A 278 5.02 6.25 27.25
C LYS A 278 5.06 5.83 28.72
N ASN A 279 3.90 5.53 29.30
CA ASN A 279 3.77 5.04 30.67
C ASN A 279 3.26 3.59 30.67
N MET A 280 4.16 2.64 30.93
CA MET A 280 3.86 1.21 30.87
C MET A 280 2.77 0.80 31.86
N ASP A 281 2.70 1.41 33.04
CA ASP A 281 1.76 1.02 34.09
C ASP A 281 0.29 1.28 33.71
N ASN A 282 0.07 2.13 32.71
CA ASN A 282 -1.25 2.58 32.30
C ASN A 282 -1.50 2.34 30.79
N ALA A 283 -0.85 1.36 30.17
CA ALA A 283 -0.97 1.11 28.74
C ALA A 283 -2.41 0.78 28.31
N LEU A 284 -3.14 0.03 29.13
CA LEU A 284 -4.51 -0.43 28.89
C LEU A 284 -5.37 -0.28 30.14
N TYR A 285 -6.68 -0.11 29.97
CA TYR A 285 -7.61 -0.06 31.10
C TYR A 285 -8.82 -0.98 30.91
N PHE A 286 -9.03 -1.88 31.87
CA PHE A 286 -9.92 -3.04 31.75
C PHE A 286 -11.27 -2.84 32.47
N HIS A 287 -11.93 -1.71 32.23
CA HIS A 287 -13.21 -1.39 32.86
C HIS A 287 -14.37 -2.08 32.15
N SER A 288 -15.34 -2.60 32.91
CA SER A 288 -16.55 -3.29 32.39
C SER A 288 -17.50 -2.43 31.56
N TYR A 289 -17.25 -1.12 31.52
CA TYR A 289 -18.07 -0.13 30.81
C TYR A 289 -17.42 0.31 29.50
N TYR A 290 -16.18 -0.12 29.27
CA TYR A 290 -15.39 0.33 28.14
C TYR A 290 -15.34 -0.78 27.11
N GLY A 291 -15.20 -0.38 25.84
CA GLY A 291 -14.77 -1.28 24.79
C GLY A 291 -13.24 -1.35 24.75
N PRO A 292 -12.64 -1.25 23.56
CA PRO A 292 -11.22 -0.99 23.42
C PRO A 292 -10.81 0.28 24.17
N SER A 293 -9.87 0.15 25.12
CA SER A 293 -9.36 1.26 25.93
C SER A 293 -7.83 1.18 26.07
N PHE A 294 -7.17 2.14 25.44
CA PHE A 294 -5.72 2.35 25.46
C PHE A 294 -5.44 3.62 26.25
N GLY A 295 -4.63 3.52 27.31
CA GLY A 295 -4.43 4.64 28.22
C GLY A 295 -5.69 4.96 29.04
N ASP A 296 -5.66 6.10 29.75
CA ASP A 296 -6.85 6.64 30.41
C ASP A 296 -7.76 7.36 29.39
N SER A 297 -7.14 8.24 28.60
CA SER A 297 -7.81 9.06 27.60
C SER A 297 -7.22 8.92 26.20
N ASP A 298 -6.11 8.21 26.01
CA ASP A 298 -5.37 8.19 24.75
C ASP A 298 -6.20 7.66 23.58
N LEU A 299 -6.94 6.57 23.77
CA LEU A 299 -8.00 6.12 22.87
C LEU A 299 -8.98 5.21 23.61
N LYS A 300 -10.22 5.67 23.80
CA LYS A 300 -11.23 4.94 24.58
C LYS A 300 -12.60 5.00 23.93
N LEU A 301 -13.23 3.83 23.77
CA LEU A 301 -14.65 3.71 23.51
C LEU A 301 -15.39 3.42 24.83
N SER A 302 -16.34 4.27 25.20
CA SER A 302 -17.08 4.12 26.45
C SER A 302 -18.49 4.72 26.41
N HIS A 303 -19.24 4.48 27.46
CA HIS A 303 -20.52 5.13 27.73
C HIS A 303 -20.45 5.84 29.09
N ASN A 304 -21.35 6.82 29.30
CA ASN A 304 -21.34 7.65 30.50
C ASN A 304 -21.91 6.93 31.74
N TRP A 305 -23.02 6.19 31.59
CA TRP A 305 -23.87 5.84 32.74
C TRP A 305 -24.50 4.44 32.72
N SER A 306 -24.53 3.72 31.59
CA SER A 306 -25.18 2.41 31.52
C SER A 306 -24.57 1.48 30.48
N VAL A 307 -24.28 0.24 30.87
CA VAL A 307 -23.81 -0.85 29.99
C VAL A 307 -24.75 -1.19 28.85
N THR A 308 -26.02 -0.77 28.95
CA THR A 308 -27.02 -0.98 27.90
C THR A 308 -27.01 0.12 26.84
N GLU A 309 -26.27 1.19 27.04
CA GLU A 309 -26.12 2.25 26.05
C GLU A 309 -25.00 1.93 25.06
N PRO A 310 -25.16 2.31 23.78
CA PRO A 310 -24.05 2.26 22.84
C PRO A 310 -22.95 3.24 23.26
N PHE A 311 -21.74 3.02 22.77
CA PHE A 311 -20.60 3.90 22.98
C PHE A 311 -20.90 5.34 22.54
N ASN A 312 -21.21 6.20 23.51
CA ASN A 312 -21.62 7.59 23.32
C ASN A 312 -20.66 8.60 23.95
N TYR A 313 -19.65 8.13 24.68
CA TYR A 313 -18.62 8.94 25.32
C TYR A 313 -17.25 8.41 24.91
N ASN A 314 -16.75 8.84 23.76
CA ASN A 314 -15.50 8.34 23.19
C ASN A 314 -14.45 9.44 23.19
N ILE A 315 -13.26 9.14 23.68
CA ILE A 315 -12.21 10.13 23.93
C ILE A 315 -10.91 9.66 23.26
N CYS A 316 -10.17 10.63 22.74
CA CYS A 316 -8.81 10.46 22.27
C CYS A 316 -7.99 11.72 22.60
N ARG A 317 -7.26 11.67 23.71
CA ARG A 317 -6.44 12.75 24.30
C ARG A 317 -5.16 12.15 24.83
N GLN A 318 -4.03 12.64 24.35
CA GLN A 318 -2.71 12.13 24.75
C GLN A 318 -2.52 12.27 26.26
N ASP A 319 -2.14 11.17 26.90
CA ASP A 319 -1.78 11.09 28.32
C ASP A 319 -0.63 10.09 28.50
N HIS A 320 -0.91 8.79 28.33
CA HIS A 320 0.02 7.69 28.59
C HIS A 320 0.73 7.15 27.35
N TYR A 321 0.42 7.68 26.17
CA TYR A 321 1.10 7.38 24.90
C TYR A 321 1.95 8.58 24.43
N GLU A 322 2.92 8.36 23.55
CA GLU A 322 3.96 9.35 23.19
C GLU A 322 3.45 10.58 22.43
N LYS A 323 2.44 10.40 21.58
CA LYS A 323 1.95 11.41 20.62
C LYS A 323 0.43 11.51 20.67
N THR A 324 -0.08 12.72 20.42
CA THR A 324 -1.49 12.90 20.03
C THR A 324 -1.71 12.26 18.66
N ILE A 325 -2.79 11.49 18.52
CA ILE A 325 -3.19 10.89 17.24
C ILE A 325 -4.36 11.63 16.58
N ARG A 326 -4.93 12.65 17.24
CA ARG A 326 -5.98 13.51 16.70
C ARG A 326 -5.62 14.98 16.82
N GLU A 327 -6.17 15.79 15.92
CA GLU A 327 -6.01 17.25 15.94
C GLU A 327 -6.86 17.91 17.01
N THR A 328 -8.03 17.35 17.28
CA THR A 328 -8.96 17.80 18.33
C THR A 328 -8.95 16.83 19.51
N GLN A 329 -9.13 17.39 20.71
CA GLN A 329 -9.31 16.64 21.97
C GLN A 329 -10.79 16.50 22.34
N GLU A 330 -11.71 16.95 21.49
CA GLU A 330 -13.14 16.78 21.69
C GLU A 330 -13.55 15.31 21.62
N GLU A 331 -14.70 15.01 22.22
CA GLU A 331 -15.33 13.69 22.10
C GLU A 331 -15.66 13.39 20.63
N PHE A 332 -15.68 12.10 20.29
CA PHE A 332 -16.03 11.70 18.93
C PHE A 332 -17.14 10.66 18.88
N HIS A 333 -17.84 10.66 17.75
CA HIS A 333 -18.84 9.66 17.44
C HIS A 333 -18.28 8.63 16.48
N ILE A 334 -18.67 7.37 16.69
CA ILE A 334 -18.24 6.24 15.87
C ILE A 334 -19.25 6.04 14.75
N GLU A 335 -18.77 5.81 13.53
CA GLU A 335 -19.57 5.30 12.41
C GLU A 335 -19.60 3.78 12.43
N ASP A 336 -18.43 3.15 12.53
CA ASP A 336 -18.26 1.71 12.77
C ASP A 336 -16.94 1.46 13.53
N TYR A 337 -16.80 0.28 14.14
CA TYR A 337 -15.51 -0.19 14.65
C TYR A 337 -15.36 -1.69 14.43
N GLU A 338 -14.13 -2.14 14.29
CA GLU A 338 -13.78 -3.54 14.17
C GLU A 338 -12.68 -3.90 15.14
N LEU A 339 -12.77 -5.11 15.68
CA LEU A 339 -11.69 -5.72 16.43
C LEU A 339 -11.35 -7.05 15.80
N ASN A 340 -10.09 -7.20 15.44
CA ASN A 340 -9.55 -8.37 14.76
C ASN A 340 -8.47 -9.00 15.63
N ASN A 341 -8.42 -10.33 15.70
CA ASN A 341 -7.32 -11.04 16.28
C ASN A 341 -6.22 -11.31 15.25
N LEU A 342 -4.97 -11.21 15.67
CA LEU A 342 -3.78 -11.44 14.85
C LEU A 342 -3.12 -12.75 15.24
N TYR A 343 -2.93 -13.61 14.25
CA TYR A 343 -2.18 -14.84 14.43
C TYR A 343 -1.07 -14.92 13.39
N SER A 344 0.14 -15.24 13.85
CA SER A 344 1.19 -15.68 12.95
C SER A 344 0.80 -17.02 12.36
N THR A 345 0.93 -17.14 11.04
CA THR A 345 0.72 -18.42 10.34
C THR A 345 1.92 -19.35 10.41
N ILE A 346 3.02 -18.94 11.06
CA ILE A 346 4.10 -19.85 11.43
C ILE A 346 3.64 -20.70 12.62
N GLN A 347 2.75 -21.66 12.38
CA GLN A 347 2.59 -22.78 13.30
C GLN A 347 3.73 -23.77 13.06
N ASN A 348 4.60 -23.93 14.06
CA ASN A 348 5.40 -25.12 14.30
C ASN A 348 6.36 -25.62 13.20
N ASN A 349 7.26 -24.76 12.72
CA ASN A 349 8.57 -25.23 12.22
C ASN A 349 9.66 -24.31 12.76
N LEU A 350 9.90 -24.40 14.07
CA LEU A 350 11.19 -24.02 14.65
C LEU A 350 12.24 -24.98 14.08
N VAL A 351 12.75 -24.69 12.89
CA VAL A 351 14.11 -25.10 12.54
C VAL A 351 15.01 -24.15 13.30
N ILE A 352 15.39 -24.56 14.51
CA ILE A 352 16.48 -23.95 15.27
C ILE A 352 17.72 -24.09 14.39
N PHE A 353 18.10 -23.04 13.67
CA PHE A 353 19.49 -22.88 13.26
C PHE A 353 20.26 -22.43 14.50
N THR A 354 20.72 -23.40 15.29
CA THR A 354 21.83 -23.19 16.20
C THR A 354 23.07 -23.00 15.35
N ILE A 355 23.69 -21.83 15.48
CA ILE A 355 25.01 -21.48 14.93
C ILE A 355 26.07 -22.34 15.63
#